data_AF-A0AAE7NX48-F1
#
_entry.id   AF-A0AAE7NX48-F1
#
_cell.length_a   1.000
_cell.length_b   1.000
_cell.length_c   1.000
_cell.angle_alpha   90.00
_cell.angle_beta   90.00
_cell.angle_gamma   90.00
#
_symmetry.space_group_name_H-M   'P 1'
#
loop_
_entity.id
_entity.type
_entity.pdbx_description
1 polymer ?
#
loop_
_entity_poly.entity_id
_entity_poly.type
_entity_poly.pdbx_seq_one_letter_code
_entity_poly.pdbx_strand_id
1 'polypeptide(L)' 'MGIERNYSPKYFRERAEEFRAKAANCEHNQTKETLRRVAESYDDLARRAERVRTVKDEAD' A
#
# COMPACT_ATOMS: atom_id res chain seq x y z
N MET A 1 15.91 3.62 -17.96
CA MET A 1 15.65 3.23 -16.57
C MET A 1 14.16 2.95 -16.46
N GLY A 2 13.75 1.71 -16.77
CA GLY A 2 12.33 1.35 -16.80
C GLY A 2 11.80 1.36 -15.37
N ILE A 3 10.73 2.10 -15.12
CA ILE A 3 9.97 1.95 -13.88
C ILE A 3 9.28 0.59 -14.01
N GLU A 4 9.99 -0.48 -13.67
CA GLU A 4 9.35 -1.74 -13.34
C GLU A 4 8.44 -1.44 -12.16
N ARG A 5 7.20 -1.08 -12.48
CA ARG A 5 6.10 -0.98 -11.52
C ARG A 5 5.77 -2.39 -11.11
N ASN A 6 6.68 -3.02 -10.36
CA ASN A 6 6.39 -4.23 -9.64
C ASN A 6 5.44 -3.83 -8.51
N TYR A 7 4.14 -3.91 -8.80
CA TYR A 7 3.02 -3.84 -7.87
C TYR A 7 3.07 -5.03 -6.90
N SER A 8 4.22 -5.21 -6.25
CA SER A 8 4.48 -6.25 -5.29
C SER A 8 3.76 -5.89 -3.98
N PRO A 9 3.40 -6.88 -3.17
CA PRO A 9 2.93 -6.65 -1.81
C PRO A 9 3.81 -5.70 -1.01
N LYS A 10 5.13 -5.81 -1.20
CA LYS A 10 6.13 -4.96 -0.54
C LYS A 10 5.98 -3.49 -0.95
N TYR A 11 5.84 -3.21 -2.25
CA TYR A 11 5.59 -1.85 -2.73
C TYR A 11 4.35 -1.23 -2.08
N PHE A 12 3.24 -1.99 -2.04
CA PHE A 12 2.00 -1.49 -1.46
C PHE A 12 2.13 -1.23 0.05
N ARG A 13 2.85 -2.09 0.79
CA ARG A 13 3.14 -1.85 2.22
C ARG A 13 4.00 -0.61 2.47
N GLU A 14 5.07 -0.43 1.71
CA GLU A 14 5.95 0.74 1.83
C GLU A 14 5.16 2.04 1.58
N ARG A 15 4.26 2.04 0.60
CA ARG A 15 3.37 3.18 0.35
C ARG A 15 2.39 3.41 1.50
N ALA A 16 1.79 2.36 2.06
CA ALA A 16 0.91 2.50 3.22
C ALA A 16 1.63 3.13 4.42
N GLU A 17 2.86 2.71 4.71
CA GLU A 17 3.69 3.27 5.78
C GLU A 17 4.02 4.74 5.54
N GLU A 18 4.37 5.14 4.32
CA GLU A 18 4.63 6.53 3.96
C GLU A 18 3.40 7.42 4.21
N PHE A 19 2.22 6.96 3.84
CA PHE A 19 0.97 7.71 4.08
C PHE A 19 0.60 7.77 5.57
N ARG A 20 0.91 6.73 6.36
CA ARG A 20 0.77 6.77 7.83
C ARG A 20 1.70 7.79 8.46
N ALA A 21 2.96 7.84 8.04
CA ALA A 21 3.93 8.82 8.52
C ALA A 21 3.47 10.26 8.20
N LYS A 22 2.98 10.48 6.97
CA LYS A 22 2.38 11.78 6.59
C LYS A 22 1.15 12.12 7.42
N ALA A 23 0.28 11.15 7.71
CA ALA A 23 -0.89 11.36 8.55
C ALA A 23 -0.51 11.68 10.01
N ALA A 24 0.55 11.05 10.54
CA ALA A 24 1.05 11.31 11.88
C ALA A 24 1.54 12.76 12.03
N ASN A 25 2.21 13.29 11.00
CA ASN A 25 2.74 14.65 10.96
C ASN A 25 1.73 15.72 10.53
N CYS A 26 0.49 15.35 10.21
CA CYS A 26 -0.50 16.29 9.71
C CYS A 26 -1.31 16.92 10.85
N GLU A 27 -1.32 18.26 10.91
CA GLU A 27 -2.08 19.04 11.89
C GLU A 27 -3.57 19.16 11.52
N HIS A 28 -3.88 19.14 10.22
CA HIS A 28 -5.25 19.25 9.75
C HIS A 28 -5.98 17.90 9.83
N ASN A 29 -6.96 17.81 10.73
CA ASN A 29 -7.72 16.57 10.99
C ASN A 29 -8.34 15.95 9.74
N GLN A 30 -8.92 16.75 8.83
CA GLN A 30 -9.52 16.24 7.59
C GLN A 30 -8.47 15.61 6.66
N THR A 31 -7.31 16.25 6.51
CA THR A 31 -6.21 15.76 5.69
C THR A 31 -5.61 14.50 6.31
N LYS A 32 -5.45 14.47 7.64
CA LYS A 32 -5.00 13.30 8.39
C LYS A 32 -5.91 12.09 8.19
N GLU A 33 -7.22 12.28 8.23
CA GLU A 33 -8.18 11.21 7.97
C GLU A 33 -8.08 10.70 6.53
N THR A 34 -7.95 11.61 5.57
CA THR A 34 -7.78 11.26 4.16
C THR A 34 -6.50 10.44 3.95
N LEU A 35 -5.39 10.84 4.54
CA LEU A 35 -4.11 10.13 4.46
C LEU A 35 -4.19 8.73 5.09
N ARG A 36 -4.94 8.57 6.19
CA ARG A 36 -5.18 7.26 6.81
C ARG A 36 -5.98 6.33 5.90
N ARG A 37 -7.06 6.82 5.28
CA ARG A 37 -7.87 6.04 4.32
C ARG A 37 -7.04 5.60 3.11
N VAL A 38 -6.13 6.47 2.64
CA VAL A 38 -5.19 6.12 1.57
C VAL A 38 -4.24 5.01 2.02
N ALA A 39 -3.68 5.10 3.22
CA ALA A 39 -2.82 4.03 3.76
C ALA A 39 -3.56 2.69 3.88
N GLU A 40 -4.81 2.68 4.35
CA GLU A 40 -5.65 1.48 4.41
C GLU A 40 -5.90 0.87 3.02
N SER A 41 -6.14 1.71 2.02
CA SER A 41 -6.32 1.25 0.63
C SER A 41 -5.06 0.57 0.09
N TYR A 42 -3.88 1.09 0.43
CA TYR A 42 -2.60 0.47 0.05
C TYR A 42 -2.38 -0.87 0.77
N ASP A 43 -2.73 -0.98 2.05
CA ASP A 43 -2.69 -2.26 2.77
C ASP A 43 -3.63 -3.31 2.15
N ASP A 44 -4.82 -2.90 1.72
CA ASP A 44 -5.74 -3.79 1.01
C ASP A 44 -5.17 -4.26 -0.32
N LEU A 45 -4.52 -3.38 -1.07
CA LEU A 45 -3.80 -3.75 -2.28
C LEU A 45 -2.65 -4.71 -2.00
N ALA A 46 -1.90 -4.51 -0.90
CA ALA A 46 -0.85 -5.43 -0.49
C ALA A 46 -1.43 -6.83 -0.21
N ARG A 47 -2.50 -6.90 0.59
CA ARG A 47 -3.19 -8.17 0.91
C ARG A 47 -3.71 -8.88 -0.34
N ARG A 48 -4.28 -8.13 -1.28
CA ARG A 48 -4.77 -8.69 -2.56
C ARG A 48 -3.60 -9.18 -3.42
N ALA A 49 -2.52 -8.42 -3.50
CA ALA A 49 -1.33 -8.81 -4.25
C ALA A 49 -0.66 -10.06 -3.67
N GLU A 50 -0.68 -10.24 -2.34
CA GLU A 50 -0.20 -11.48 -1.71
C GLU A 50 -1.04 -12.68 -2.11
N ARG A 51 -2.38 -12.54 -2.04
CA ARG A 51 -3.29 -13.62 -2.45
C ARG A 51 -3.11 -14.00 -3.92
N VAL A 52 -3.01 -13.01 -4.81
CA VAL A 52 -2.78 -13.25 -6.24
C VAL A 52 -1.43 -13.91 -6.50
N ARG A 53 -0.39 -13.55 -5.74
CA ARG A 53 0.91 -14.21 -5.83
C ARG A 53 0.83 -15.67 -5.37
N THR A 54 0.20 -15.94 -4.22
CA THR A 54 0.04 -17.31 -3.71
C THR A 54 -0.70 -18.21 -4.69
N VAL A 55 -1.77 -17.72 -5.32
CA VAL A 55 -2.53 -18.49 -6.32
C VAL A 55 -1.71 -18.77 -7.60
N LYS A 56 -0.78 -17.87 -7.96
CA LYS A 56 0.12 -18.10 -9.10
C LYS A 56 1.18 -19.15 -8.80
N ASP A 57 1.83 -19.08 -7.64
CA ASP A 57 2.83 -20.06 -7.19
C ASP A 57 2.24 -21.48 -7.06
N GLU A 58 0.93 -21.63 -6.80
CA GLU A 58 0.24 -22.93 -6.71
C GLU A 58 -0.20 -23.52 -8.06
N ALA A 59 -0.12 -22.74 -9.15
CA ALA A 59 -0.60 -23.14 -10.48
C ALA A 59 0.54 -23.42 -11.49
N ASP A 60 1.80 -23.25 -11.08
CA ASP A 60 3.02 -23.52 -11.87
C ASP A 60 3.67 -24.87 -11.51
#